data_AF-A0A9E3V2F9-F1
#
_entry.id   AF-A0A9E3V2F9-F1
#
_cell.length_a   1.000
_cell.length_b   1.000
_cell.length_c   1.000
_cell.angle_alpha   90.00
_cell.angle_beta   90.00
_cell.angle_gamma   90.00
#
_symmetry.space_group_name_H-M   'P 1'
#
loop_
_entity.id
_entity.type
_entity.pdbx_description
1 polymer ?
#
loop_
_entity_poly.entity_id
_entity_poly.type
_entity_poly.pdbx_seq_one_letter_code
_entity_poly.pdbx_strand_id
1 'polypeptide(L)' 'MIAKLAEIQLWQRNLASLIRSGLFVRAQTGEANGLFTVVGVYGDGTVSAPLAKYSDYRRALDAADLANYLARQNRSVEAN' A
#
# COMPACT_ATOMS: atom_id res chain seq x y z
N MET A 1 21.96 -5.47 -4.53
CA MET A 1 21.24 -5.51 -3.22
C MET A 1 20.66 -4.14 -2.82
N ILE A 2 21.36 -3.02 -3.07
CA ILE A 2 20.91 -1.65 -2.69
C ILE A 2 19.60 -1.21 -3.37
N ALA A 3 19.41 -1.50 -4.67
CA ALA A 3 18.21 -1.08 -5.41
C ALA A 3 16.90 -1.63 -4.81
N LYS A 4 16.92 -2.90 -4.36
CA LYS A 4 15.76 -3.55 -3.75
C LYS A 4 15.40 -2.94 -2.39
N LEU A 5 16.40 -2.61 -1.58
CA LEU A 5 16.17 -1.96 -0.29
C LEU A 5 15.63 -0.53 -0.48
N ALA A 6 16.18 0.22 -1.44
CA ALA A 6 15.70 1.56 -1.77
C ALA A 6 14.26 1.55 -2.27
N GLU A 7 13.88 0.57 -3.10
CA GLU A 7 12.50 0.38 -3.56
C GLU A 7 11.56 0.04 -2.40
N ILE A 8 11.99 -0.86 -1.49
CA ILE A 8 11.23 -1.20 -0.28
C ILE A 8 10.96 0.04 0.57
N GLN A 9 11.99 0.83 0.83
CA GLN A 9 11.85 2.04 1.63
C GLN A 9 10.99 3.11 0.93
N LEU A 10 11.06 3.20 -0.40
CA LEU A 10 10.27 4.15 -1.18
C LEU A 10 8.78 3.86 -1.07
N TRP A 11 8.35 2.61 -1.29
CA TRP A 11 6.94 2.29 -1.19
C TRP A 11 6.41 2.39 0.24
N GLN A 12 7.21 2.02 1.24
CA GLN A 12 6.85 2.19 2.66
C GLN A 12 6.59 3.67 2.99
N ARG A 13 7.45 4.58 2.52
CA ARG A 13 7.23 6.02 2.68
C ARG A 13 5.99 6.52 1.96
N ASN A 14 5.79 6.09 0.71
CA ASN A 14 4.61 6.48 -0.07
C ASN A 14 3.32 5.98 0.58
N LEU A 15 3.30 4.74 1.07
CA LEU A 15 2.16 4.16 1.79
C LEU A 15 1.89 4.90 3.10
N ALA A 16 2.93 5.17 3.90
CA ALA A 16 2.77 5.90 5.15
C ALA A 16 2.23 7.33 4.92
N SER A 17 2.73 8.02 3.88
CA SER A 17 2.21 9.32 3.45
C SER A 17 0.74 9.21 3.04
N LEU A 18 0.39 8.18 2.28
CA LEU A 18 -0.97 7.91 1.83
C LEU A 18 -1.93 7.70 3.00
N ILE A 19 -1.56 6.84 3.95
CA ILE A 19 -2.34 6.57 5.16
C ILE A 19 -2.56 7.86 5.96
N ARG A 20 -1.50 8.66 6.13
CA ARG A 20 -1.55 9.93 6.87
C ARG A 20 -2.36 11.02 6.16
N SER A 21 -2.51 10.96 4.84
CA SER A 21 -3.28 11.95 4.08
C SER A 21 -4.76 11.99 4.44
N GLY A 22 -5.28 10.97 5.12
CA GLY A 22 -6.71 10.83 5.43
C GLY A 22 -7.58 10.43 4.22
N LEU A 23 -7.05 10.50 3.01
CA LEU A 23 -7.76 10.07 1.78
C LEU A 23 -7.76 8.55 1.62
N PHE A 24 -6.83 7.85 2.27
CA PHE A 24 -6.66 6.41 2.17
C PHE A 24 -7.77 5.63 2.90
N VAL A 25 -8.48 4.79 2.16
CA VAL A 25 -9.51 3.90 2.71
C VAL A 25 -8.95 2.51 2.96
N ARG A 26 -8.33 1.90 1.93
CA ARG A 26 -7.82 0.54 1.95
C ARG A 26 -6.74 0.33 0.90
N ALA A 27 -5.89 -0.67 1.10
CA ALA A 27 -5.01 -1.21 0.08
C ALA A 27 -5.67 -2.39 -0.63
N GLN A 28 -5.39 -2.55 -1.92
CA GLN A 28 -5.86 -3.66 -2.75
C GLN A 28 -4.72 -4.15 -3.65
N THR A 29 -4.80 -5.42 -4.06
CA THR A 29 -3.94 -5.97 -5.10
C THR A 29 -4.47 -5.66 -6.49
N GLY A 30 -3.57 -5.33 -7.41
CA GLY A 30 -3.84 -5.16 -8.83
C GLY A 30 -2.87 -5.97 -9.67
N GLU A 31 -2.98 -5.84 -10.98
CA GLU A 31 -2.02 -6.42 -11.93
C GLU A 31 -1.52 -5.34 -12.89
N ALA A 32 -0.22 -5.33 -13.15
CA ALA A 32 0.38 -4.45 -14.16
C ALA A 32 1.56 -5.14 -14.82
N ASN A 33 1.51 -5.29 -16.14
CA ASN A 33 2.57 -5.91 -16.94
C ASN A 33 2.99 -7.30 -16.44
N GLY A 34 2.02 -8.14 -16.05
CA GLY A 34 2.28 -9.50 -15.54
C GLY A 34 2.86 -9.57 -14.13
N LEU A 35 2.88 -8.45 -13.40
CA LEU A 35 3.25 -8.39 -11.99
C LEU A 35 2.04 -8.03 -11.14
N PHE A 36 2.00 -8.57 -9.92
CA PHE A 36 1.00 -8.22 -8.93
C PHE A 36 1.41 -6.92 -8.24
N THR A 37 0.52 -5.94 -8.21
CA THR A 37 0.79 -4.63 -7.63
C THR A 37 -0.03 -4.43 -6.36
N VAL A 38 0.45 -3.54 -5.49
CA VAL A 38 -0.34 -3.05 -4.35
C VAL A 38 -0.64 -1.59 -4.60
N VAL A 39 -1.92 -1.24 -4.56
CA VAL A 39 -2.44 0.12 -4.75
C VAL A 39 -3.25 0.53 -3.54
N GLY A 40 -3.27 1.84 -3.24
CA GLY A 40 -4.21 2.41 -2.29
C GLY A 40 -5.50 2.81 -3.00
N VAL A 41 -6.63 2.64 -2.32
CA VAL A 41 -7.96 3.06 -2.74
C VAL A 41 -8.37 4.24 -1.88
N TYR A 42 -8.79 5.31 -2.54
CA TYR A 42 -9.25 6.54 -1.91
C TYR A 42 -10.75 6.52 -1.60
N GLY A 43 -11.23 7.50 -0.82
CA GLY A 43 -12.64 7.64 -0.44
C GLY A 43 -13.63 7.78 -1.60
N ASP A 44 -13.17 8.34 -2.72
CA ASP A 44 -13.91 8.49 -3.96
C ASP A 44 -13.88 7.22 -4.85
N GLY A 45 -13.21 6.16 -4.40
CA GLY A 45 -13.03 4.92 -5.15
C GLY A 45 -11.88 4.97 -6.17
N THR A 46 -11.19 6.10 -6.31
CA THR A 46 -10.02 6.22 -7.18
C THR A 46 -8.86 5.39 -6.63
N VAL A 47 -8.09 4.78 -7.53
CA VAL A 47 -6.88 4.01 -7.18
C VAL A 47 -5.61 4.84 -7.34
N SER A 48 -4.68 4.69 -6.39
CA SER A 48 -3.36 5.31 -6.48
C SER A 48 -2.51 4.64 -7.56
N ALA A 49 -1.39 5.29 -7.91
CA ALA A 49 -0.32 4.61 -8.64
C ALA A 49 0.16 3.35 -7.85
N PRO A 50 0.70 2.33 -8.54
CA PRO A 50 1.29 1.16 -7.90
C PRO A 50 2.35 1.56 -6.88
N LEU A 51 2.12 1.21 -5.62
CA LEU A 51 3.05 1.49 -4.53
C LEU A 51 4.16 0.44 -4.51
N ALA A 52 3.79 -0.83 -4.62
CA ALA A 52 4.72 -1.95 -4.65
C ALA A 52 4.37 -2.93 -5.78
N LYS A 53 5.37 -3.70 -6.24
CA LYS A 53 5.20 -4.74 -7.26
C LYS A 53 5.81 -6.05 -6.76
N TYR A 54 5.15 -7.15 -7.07
CA TYR A 54 5.51 -8.49 -6.65
C TYR A 54 5.34 -9.45 -7.83
N SER A 55 6.26 -10.39 -7.94
CA SER A 55 6.14 -11.49 -8.90
C SER A 55 5.20 -12.60 -8.39
N ASP A 56 4.87 -12.59 -7.10
CA ASP A 56 4.04 -13.59 -6.44
C ASP A 56 2.78 -12.94 -5.86
N TYR A 57 1.61 -13.51 -6.18
CA TYR A 57 0.31 -12.97 -5.77
C TYR A 57 0.12 -13.00 -4.24
N ARG A 58 0.58 -14.08 -3.58
CA ARG A 58 0.41 -14.24 -2.13
C ARG A 58 1.21 -13.18 -1.38
N ARG A 59 2.38 -12.80 -1.89
CA ARG A 59 3.17 -11.68 -1.35
C ARG A 59 2.50 -10.33 -1.54
N ALA A 60 1.86 -10.11 -2.68
CA ALA A 60 1.10 -8.87 -2.90
C ALA A 60 -0.10 -8.80 -1.95
N LEU A 61 -0.78 -9.92 -1.73
CA LEU A 61 -1.93 -10.01 -0.82
C LEU A 61 -1.51 -9.73 0.63
N ASP A 62 -0.47 -10.38 1.12
CA ASP A 62 0.07 -10.17 2.46
C ASP A 62 0.48 -8.70 2.69
N ALA A 63 1.10 -8.07 1.69
CA ALA A 63 1.46 -6.66 1.75
C ALA A 63 0.24 -5.73 1.79
N ALA A 64 -0.83 -6.06 1.04
CA ALA A 64 -2.08 -5.31 1.08
C ALA A 64 -2.79 -5.45 2.43
N ASP A 65 -2.81 -6.66 3.00
CA ASP A 65 -3.39 -6.92 4.33
C ASP A 65 -2.62 -6.18 5.43
N LEU A 66 -1.29 -6.19 5.39
CA LEU A 66 -0.46 -5.41 6.31
C LEU A 66 -0.74 -3.91 6.20
N ALA A 67 -0.83 -3.37 4.98
CA ALA A 67 -1.17 -1.97 4.75
C ALA A 67 -2.54 -1.60 5.32
N ASN A 68 -3.53 -2.47 5.13
CA ASN A 68 -4.87 -2.32 5.70
C ASN A 68 -4.87 -2.35 7.22
N TYR A 69 -4.09 -3.25 7.82
CA TYR A 69 -3.92 -3.34 9.27
C TYR A 69 -3.32 -2.05 9.86
N LEU A 70 -2.23 -1.56 9.27
CA LEU A 70 -1.56 -0.33 9.72
C LEU A 70 -2.48 0.90 9.60
N ALA A 71 -3.26 0.99 8.52
CA ALA A 71 -4.19 2.09 8.34
C ALA A 71 -5.32 2.11 9.38
N ARG A 72 -5.79 0.93 9.81
CA ARG A 72 -6.80 0.80 10.89
C ARG A 72 -6.22 1.23 12.24
N GLN A 73 -4.97 0.87 12.52
CA GLN A 73 -4.29 1.28 13.74
C GLN A 73 -4.09 2.80 13.80
N ASN A 74 -3.67 3.43 12.70
CA ASN A 74 -3.48 4.89 12.66
C ASN A 74 -4.79 5.63 12.98
N ARG A 75 -5.91 5.18 12.38
CA ARG A 75 -7.25 5.73 12.66
C ARG A 75 -7.68 5.58 14.13
N SER A 76 -7.25 4.51 14.80
CA SER A 76 -7.55 4.30 16.22
C SER A 76 -6.73 5.21 17.14
N VAL A 77 -5.51 5.58 16.73
CA VAL A 77 -4.66 6.53 17.46
C VAL A 77 -5.16 7.96 17.34
N GLU A 78 -5.69 8.36 16.17
CA GLU A 78 -6.21 9.71 15.94
C GLU A 78 -7.59 9.97 16.59
N ALA A 79 -8.29 8.91 17.00
CA ALA A 79 -9.62 8.99 17.61
C ALA A 79 -9.62 9.07 19.15
N ASN A 80 -8.45 9.04 19.80
CA ASN A 80 -8.28 9.05 21.25
C ASN A 80 -7.70 10.36 21.76
#